data_AF-A0A941FS99-F1
#
_entry.id   AF-A0A941FS99-F1
#
_cell.length_a   1.000
_cell.length_b   1.000
_cell.length_c   1.000
_cell.angle_alpha   90.00
_cell.angle_beta   90.00
_cell.angle_gamma   90.00
#
_symmetry.space_group_name_H-M   'P 1'
#
loop_
_entity.id
_entity.type
_entity.pdbx_description
1 polymer ?
#
loop_
_entity_poly.entity_id
_entity_poly.type
_entity_poly.pdbx_seq_one_letter_code
_entity_poly.pdbx_strand_id
1 'polypeptide(L)'
;MHRSEESSRVIEEMTIGIQRIAEASSEVSEQTNHVSTRMSIGNQDLNELSNQILQVKDVMQTSSRIKNLDDQANEIVNIVHVITGIAEQTNLLSLNAAIEAARAGEQGKSFAVVSNEVRKLAVGTKESAIHIKESLLHFKSIIYESVKMMETGTNEVEEGTKFVLNTRETFKQTIKSFEHVSDQIQEISAITEQMAASSQKSMLR
;
A
#
# COMPACT_ATOMS: atom_id res chain seq x y z
N MET A 1 33.11 -20.82 -69.40
CA MET A 1 33.45 -21.50 -68.13
C MET A 1 33.49 -20.51 -66.97
N HIS A 2 34.41 -19.53 -66.92
CA HIS A 2 34.52 -18.58 -65.79
C HIS A 2 33.20 -17.90 -65.32
N ARG A 3 32.36 -17.38 -66.23
CA ARG A 3 31.07 -16.75 -65.85
C ARG A 3 30.05 -17.70 -65.22
N SER A 4 30.15 -19.00 -65.53
CA SER A 4 29.26 -20.03 -65.00
C SER A 4 29.69 -20.42 -63.59
N GLU A 5 30.99 -20.62 -63.37
CA GLU A 5 31.57 -20.88 -62.05
C GLU A 5 31.33 -19.71 -61.09
N GLU A 6 31.45 -18.47 -61.57
CA GLU A 6 31.16 -17.26 -60.80
C GLU A 6 29.67 -17.16 -60.43
N SER A 7 28.75 -17.50 -61.35
CA SER A 7 27.31 -17.51 -61.07
C SER A 7 26.93 -18.61 -60.07
N SER A 8 27.50 -19.82 -60.21
CA SER A 8 27.28 -20.91 -59.25
C SER A 8 27.75 -20.53 -57.85
N ARG A 9 28.92 -19.87 -57.74
CA ARG A 9 29.44 -19.40 -56.45
C ARG A 9 28.52 -18.36 -55.79
N VAL A 10 28.00 -17.40 -56.56
CA VAL A 10 27.05 -16.39 -56.06
C VAL A 10 25.74 -17.04 -55.59
N ILE A 11 25.23 -18.05 -56.31
CA ILE A 11 24.01 -18.79 -55.92
C ILE A 11 24.25 -19.58 -54.63
N GLU A 12 25.43 -20.17 -54.46
CA GLU A 12 25.80 -20.90 -53.25
C GLU A 12 25.93 -19.97 -52.04
N GLU A 13 26.60 -18.83 -52.19
CA GLU A 13 26.65 -17.76 -51.17
C GLU A 13 25.23 -17.25 -50.83
N MET A 14 24.35 -17.10 -51.83
CA MET A 14 22.97 -16.68 -51.61
C MET A 14 22.17 -17.72 -50.82
N THR A 15 22.38 -19.01 -51.10
CA THR A 15 21.72 -20.12 -50.40
C THR A 15 22.13 -20.17 -48.93
N ILE A 16 23.42 -19.96 -48.63
CA ILE A 16 23.91 -19.82 -47.25
C ILE A 16 23.28 -18.59 -46.57
N GLY A 17 23.19 -17.46 -47.27
CA GLY A 17 22.54 -16.25 -46.76
C GLY A 17 21.06 -16.46 -46.42
N ILE A 18 20.32 -17.12 -47.30
CA ILE A 18 18.90 -17.48 -47.11
C ILE A 18 18.74 -18.39 -45.88
N GLN A 19 19.57 -19.42 -45.73
CA GLN A 19 19.54 -20.32 -44.59
C GLN A 19 19.75 -19.56 -43.26
N ARG A 20 20.72 -18.63 -43.24
CA ARG A 20 20.97 -17.78 -42.06
C ARG A 20 19.80 -16.85 -41.74
N ILE A 21 19.11 -16.32 -42.75
CA ILE A 21 17.90 -15.49 -42.55
C ILE A 21 16.77 -16.35 -41.96
N ALA A 22 16.57 -17.57 -42.45
CA ALA A 22 15.57 -18.49 -41.92
C ALA A 22 15.84 -18.83 -40.43
N GLU A 23 17.09 -19.16 -40.10
CA GLU A 23 17.52 -19.44 -38.72
C GLU A 23 17.29 -18.23 -37.81
N ALA A 24 17.75 -17.04 -38.22
CA ALA A 24 17.54 -15.81 -37.45
C ALA A 24 16.06 -15.46 -37.28
N SER A 25 15.24 -15.71 -38.31
CA SER A 25 13.79 -15.46 -38.25
C SER A 25 13.10 -16.40 -37.26
N SER A 26 13.50 -17.68 -37.26
CA SER A 26 13.01 -18.67 -36.29
C SER A 26 13.38 -18.28 -34.85
N GLU A 27 14.62 -17.85 -34.62
CA GLU A 27 15.08 -17.41 -33.30
C GLU A 27 14.30 -16.18 -32.81
N VAL A 28 14.10 -15.17 -33.67
CA VAL A 28 13.31 -13.97 -33.31
C VAL A 28 11.84 -14.33 -33.02
N SER A 29 11.26 -15.28 -33.77
CA SER A 29 9.90 -15.78 -33.52
C SER A 29 9.79 -16.44 -32.13
N GLU A 30 10.74 -17.30 -31.79
CA GLU A 30 10.81 -17.94 -30.48
C GLU A 30 10.94 -16.92 -29.34
N GLN A 31 11.86 -15.96 -29.48
CA GLN A 31 12.03 -14.87 -28.49
C GLN A 31 10.77 -14.02 -28.34
N THR A 32 10.09 -13.71 -29.44
CA THR A 32 8.82 -12.96 -29.45
C THR A 32 7.73 -13.70 -28.67
N ASN A 33 7.59 -15.02 -28.87
CA ASN A 33 6.66 -15.86 -28.13
C ASN A 33 7.00 -15.92 -26.63
N HIS A 34 8.28 -16.02 -26.28
CA HIS A 34 8.73 -15.98 -24.89
C HIS A 34 8.38 -14.66 -24.21
N VAL A 35 8.63 -13.53 -24.85
CA VAL A 35 8.29 -12.22 -24.28
C VAL A 35 6.78 -12.05 -24.14
N SER A 36 5.99 -12.45 -25.13
CA SER A 36 4.52 -12.42 -25.06
C SER A 36 3.99 -13.22 -23.87
N THR A 37 4.51 -14.44 -23.68
CA THR A 37 4.16 -15.29 -22.53
C THR A 37 4.52 -14.63 -21.20
N ARG A 38 5.74 -14.08 -21.09
CA ARG A 38 6.19 -13.38 -19.87
C ARG A 38 5.35 -12.15 -19.55
N MET A 39 4.95 -11.39 -20.57
CA MET A 39 4.06 -10.23 -20.40
C MET A 39 2.65 -10.63 -19.98
N SER A 40 2.14 -11.76 -20.49
CA SER A 40 0.85 -12.31 -20.05
C SER A 40 0.88 -12.72 -18.58
N ILE A 41 1.94 -13.41 -18.14
CA ILE A 41 2.14 -13.76 -16.72
C ILE A 41 2.25 -12.48 -15.88
N GLY A 42 3.07 -11.52 -16.29
CA GLY A 42 3.21 -10.26 -15.58
C GLY A 42 1.90 -9.46 -15.48
N ASN A 43 1.02 -9.53 -16.49
CA ASN A 43 -0.31 -8.93 -16.41
C ASN A 43 -1.22 -9.64 -15.38
N GLN A 44 -1.10 -10.96 -15.23
CA GLN A 44 -1.79 -11.70 -14.18
C GLN A 44 -1.28 -11.30 -12.80
N ASP A 45 0.04 -11.20 -12.62
CA ASP A 45 0.65 -10.73 -11.36
C ASP A 45 0.17 -9.32 -11.00
N LEU A 46 0.08 -8.42 -11.99
CA LEU A 46 -0.46 -7.06 -11.79
C LEU A 46 -1.96 -7.07 -11.42
N ASN A 47 -2.74 -8.04 -11.89
CA ASN A 47 -4.14 -8.18 -11.49
C ASN A 47 -4.25 -8.66 -10.03
N GLU A 48 -3.43 -9.62 -9.62
CA GLU A 48 -3.37 -10.08 -8.23
C GLU A 48 -2.93 -8.94 -7.30
N LEU A 49 -1.89 -8.19 -7.68
CA LEU A 49 -1.43 -7.02 -6.94
C LEU A 49 -2.51 -5.94 -6.84
N SER A 50 -3.24 -5.68 -7.94
CA SER A 50 -4.36 -4.73 -7.94
C SER A 50 -5.46 -5.15 -6.95
N ASN A 51 -5.75 -6.45 -6.83
CA ASN A 51 -6.72 -6.97 -5.87
C ASN A 51 -6.23 -6.83 -4.43
N GLN A 52 -4.94 -7.12 -4.17
CA GLN A 52 -4.32 -6.92 -2.86
C GLN A 52 -4.38 -5.46 -2.42
N ILE A 53 -4.09 -4.53 -3.34
CA ILE A 53 -4.20 -3.09 -3.10
C ILE A 53 -5.64 -2.69 -2.72
N LEU A 54 -6.65 -3.23 -3.41
CA LEU A 54 -8.06 -2.96 -3.08
C LEU A 54 -8.44 -3.49 -1.68
N GLN A 55 -7.89 -4.62 -1.24
CA GLN A 55 -8.10 -5.12 0.12
C GLN A 55 -7.46 -4.21 1.17
N VAL A 56 -6.27 -3.67 0.90
CA VAL A 56 -5.63 -2.69 1.79
C VAL A 56 -6.42 -1.38 1.82
N LYS A 57 -7.01 -0.96 0.70
CA LYS A 57 -7.90 0.20 0.67
C LYS A 57 -9.11 0.05 1.59
N ASP A 58 -9.61 -1.18 1.78
CA ASP A 58 -10.70 -1.43 2.73
C ASP A 58 -10.25 -1.26 4.19
N VAL A 59 -8.95 -1.40 4.49
CA VAL A 59 -8.35 -1.01 5.78
C VAL A 59 -8.49 0.49 6.04
N MET A 60 -8.75 1.33 5.03
CA MET A 60 -9.10 2.74 5.25
C MET A 60 -10.40 2.92 6.06
N GLN A 61 -11.28 1.91 6.16
CA GLN A 61 -12.38 1.92 7.14
C GLN A 61 -11.85 2.06 8.58
N THR A 62 -10.62 1.62 8.85
CA THR A 62 -9.93 1.79 10.14
C THR A 62 -9.74 3.28 10.48
N SER A 63 -9.61 4.17 9.49
CA SER A 63 -9.47 5.62 9.74
C SER A 63 -10.72 6.19 10.43
N SER A 64 -11.91 5.72 10.03
CA SER A 64 -13.17 6.11 10.67
C SER A 64 -13.24 5.63 12.12
N ARG A 65 -12.74 4.42 12.40
CA ARG A 65 -12.67 3.87 13.75
C ARG A 65 -11.70 4.65 14.62
N ILE A 66 -10.53 5.02 14.10
CA ILE A 66 -9.55 5.84 14.83
C ILE A 66 -10.12 7.24 15.11
N LYS A 67 -10.85 7.83 14.17
CA LYS A 67 -11.54 9.11 14.42
C LYS A 67 -12.56 9.00 15.56
N ASN A 68 -13.34 7.91 15.60
CA ASN A 68 -14.25 7.67 16.71
C ASN A 68 -13.51 7.52 18.06
N LEU A 69 -12.27 7.00 18.07
CA LEU A 69 -11.46 6.95 19.29
C LEU A 69 -11.04 8.35 19.77
N ASP A 70 -10.78 9.30 18.86
CA ASP A 70 -10.50 10.69 19.26
C ASP A 70 -11.73 11.34 19.90
N ASP A 71 -12.91 11.15 19.30
CA ASP A 71 -14.17 11.66 19.84
C ASP A 71 -14.48 11.06 21.23
N GLN A 72 -14.28 9.75 21.41
CA GLN A 72 -14.41 9.09 22.70
C GLN A 72 -13.38 9.61 23.72
N ALA A 73 -12.14 9.83 23.31
CA ALA A 73 -11.12 10.40 24.20
C ALA A 73 -11.51 11.82 24.66
N ASN A 74 -12.09 12.64 23.78
CA ASN A 74 -12.61 13.96 24.12
C ASN A 74 -13.76 13.89 25.13
N GLU A 75 -14.66 12.93 24.99
CA GLU A 75 -15.74 12.70 25.95
C GLU A 75 -15.19 12.32 27.34
N ILE A 76 -14.20 11.43 27.39
CA ILE A 76 -13.57 11.04 28.67
C ILE A 76 -12.87 12.23 29.32
N VAL A 77 -12.21 13.10 28.56
CA VAL A 77 -11.60 14.33 29.10
C VAL A 77 -12.65 15.22 29.81
N ASN A 78 -13.85 15.35 29.24
CA ASN A 78 -14.94 16.10 29.87
C ASN A 78 -15.41 15.44 31.17
N ILE A 79 -15.53 14.11 31.19
CA ILE A 79 -15.91 13.35 32.39
C ILE A 79 -14.86 13.55 33.50
N VAL A 80 -13.58 13.47 33.16
CA VAL A 80 -12.47 13.69 34.11
C VAL A 80 -12.48 15.11 34.66
N HIS A 81 -12.84 16.11 33.85
CA HIS A 81 -13.02 17.48 34.30
C HIS A 81 -14.14 17.60 35.34
N VAL A 82 -15.29 16.96 35.10
CA VAL A 82 -16.41 16.92 36.06
C VAL A 82 -16.00 16.23 37.37
N ILE A 83 -15.32 15.08 37.29
CA ILE A 83 -14.83 14.36 38.48
C ILE A 83 -13.86 15.24 39.30
N THR A 84 -12.97 15.96 38.63
CA THR A 84 -12.05 16.89 39.29
C THR A 84 -12.81 17.98 40.03
N GLY A 85 -13.86 18.56 39.42
CA GLY A 85 -14.72 19.54 40.06
C GLY A 85 -15.48 18.98 41.27
N ILE A 86 -16.02 17.76 41.18
CA ILE A 86 -16.69 17.08 42.29
C ILE A 86 -15.72 16.84 43.44
N ALA A 87 -14.50 16.40 43.15
CA ALA A 87 -13.45 16.19 44.15
C ALA A 87 -13.09 17.50 44.86
N GLU A 88 -12.96 18.61 44.13
CA GLU A 88 -12.71 19.94 44.72
C GLU A 88 -13.85 20.41 45.62
N GLN A 89 -15.10 20.26 45.18
CA GLN A 89 -16.26 20.60 46.00
C GLN A 89 -16.36 19.74 47.25
N THR A 90 -16.10 18.43 47.14
CA THR A 90 -16.10 17.50 48.27
C THR A 90 -14.99 17.83 49.26
N ASN A 91 -13.81 18.23 48.78
CA ASN A 91 -12.71 18.70 49.61
C ASN A 91 -13.09 19.98 50.38
N LEU A 92 -13.77 20.94 49.73
CA LEU A 92 -14.25 22.15 50.40
C LEU A 92 -15.36 21.86 51.43
N LEU A 93 -16.31 20.98 51.10
CA LEU A 93 -17.39 20.58 52.00
C LEU A 93 -16.85 19.88 53.25
N SER A 94 -15.92 18.94 53.07
CA SER A 94 -15.29 18.22 54.19
C SER A 94 -14.41 19.13 55.05
N LEU A 95 -13.75 20.14 54.46
CA LEU A 95 -13.03 21.16 55.22
C LEU A 95 -13.99 21.98 56.09
N ASN A 96 -15.10 22.45 55.53
CA ASN A 96 -16.12 23.19 56.28
C ASN A 96 -16.72 22.35 57.41
N ALA A 97 -17.00 21.06 57.15
CA ALA A 97 -17.47 20.13 58.16
C ALA A 97 -16.44 19.90 59.28
N ALA A 98 -15.15 19.81 58.95
CA ALA A 98 -14.08 19.68 59.94
C ALA A 98 -13.96 20.93 60.83
N ILE A 99 -14.14 22.14 60.25
CA ILE A 99 -14.16 23.40 61.01
C ILE A 99 -15.35 23.44 61.97
N GLU A 100 -16.54 23.06 61.51
CA GLU A 100 -17.74 23.08 62.34
C GLU A 100 -17.70 22.00 63.44
N ALA A 101 -17.14 20.82 63.14
CA ALA A 101 -16.87 19.79 64.13
C ALA A 101 -15.89 20.26 65.22
N ALA A 102 -14.86 21.05 64.86
CA ALA A 102 -13.96 21.65 65.85
C ALA A 102 -14.67 22.68 66.73
N ARG A 103 -15.62 23.46 66.17
CA ARG A 103 -16.45 24.41 66.94
C ARG A 103 -17.39 23.74 67.94
N ALA A 104 -17.91 22.56 67.61
CA ALA A 104 -18.78 21.77 68.49
C ALA A 104 -18.04 21.11 69.67
N GLY A 105 -16.71 21.22 69.75
CA GLY A 105 -15.90 20.72 70.87
C GLY A 105 -15.95 19.19 71.01
N GLU A 106 -16.20 18.70 72.23
CA GLU A 106 -16.26 17.25 72.53
C GLU A 106 -17.31 16.50 71.68
N GLN A 107 -18.46 17.14 71.40
CA GLN A 107 -19.54 16.52 70.64
C GLN A 107 -19.22 16.36 69.14
N GLY A 108 -18.25 17.12 68.63
CA GLY A 108 -17.83 17.08 67.23
C GLY A 108 -16.69 16.11 66.93
N LYS A 109 -16.04 15.50 67.93
CA LYS A 109 -14.83 14.67 67.75
C LYS A 109 -15.03 13.54 66.73
N SER A 110 -16.13 12.80 66.81
CA SER A 110 -16.43 11.70 65.86
C SER A 110 -16.70 12.21 64.44
N PHE A 111 -17.35 13.37 64.31
CA PHE A 111 -17.60 14.03 63.01
C PHE A 111 -16.33 14.58 62.37
N ALA A 112 -15.38 15.08 63.18
CA ALA A 112 -14.09 15.57 62.70
C ALA A 112 -13.24 14.44 62.07
N VAL A 113 -13.31 13.22 62.61
CA VAL A 113 -12.61 12.05 62.05
C VAL A 113 -13.18 11.71 60.67
N VAL A 114 -14.51 11.61 60.55
CA VAL A 114 -15.18 11.33 59.26
C VAL A 114 -14.89 12.42 58.24
N SER A 115 -14.95 13.69 58.64
CA SER A 115 -14.68 14.82 57.74
C SER A 115 -13.24 14.80 57.21
N ASN A 116 -12.26 14.47 58.06
CA ASN A 116 -10.88 14.31 57.62
C ASN A 116 -10.68 13.14 56.64
N GLU A 117 -11.40 12.04 56.83
CA GLU A 117 -11.33 10.89 55.91
C GLU A 117 -11.96 11.22 54.56
N VAL A 118 -13.12 11.88 54.54
CA VAL A 118 -13.74 12.39 53.31
C VAL A 118 -12.81 13.36 52.59
N ARG A 119 -12.11 14.23 53.32
CA ARG A 119 -11.12 15.14 52.75
C ARG A 119 -9.97 14.40 52.07
N LYS A 120 -9.42 13.37 52.71
CA LYS A 120 -8.36 12.54 52.12
C LYS A 120 -8.84 11.85 50.85
N LEU A 121 -10.04 11.27 50.86
CA LEU A 121 -10.63 10.65 49.67
C LEU A 121 -10.83 11.65 48.53
N ALA A 122 -11.27 12.87 48.84
CA ALA A 122 -11.44 13.93 47.86
C ALA A 122 -10.10 14.35 47.22
N VAL A 123 -9.04 14.52 48.02
CA VAL A 123 -7.69 14.81 47.51
C VAL A 123 -7.17 13.66 46.64
N GLY A 124 -7.28 12.41 47.10
CA GLY A 124 -6.84 11.24 46.33
C GLY A 124 -7.63 11.05 45.03
N THR A 125 -8.92 11.40 45.02
CA THR A 125 -9.75 11.39 43.81
C THR A 125 -9.28 12.44 42.81
N LYS A 126 -8.95 13.64 43.28
CA LYS A 126 -8.39 14.71 42.43
C LYS A 126 -7.05 14.32 41.82
N GLU A 127 -6.14 13.76 42.61
CA GLU A 127 -4.84 13.28 42.12
C GLU A 127 -5.01 12.18 41.06
N SER A 128 -5.90 11.23 41.31
CA SER A 128 -6.23 10.17 40.34
C SER A 128 -6.81 10.75 39.04
N ALA A 129 -7.70 11.73 39.12
CA ALA A 129 -8.28 12.40 37.96
C ALA A 129 -7.20 13.14 37.12
N ILE A 130 -6.21 13.76 37.77
CA ILE A 130 -5.07 14.39 37.08
C ILE A 130 -4.25 13.35 36.33
N HIS A 131 -3.91 12.22 36.95
CA HIS A 131 -3.18 11.14 36.28
C HIS A 131 -3.94 10.52 35.10
N ILE A 132 -5.27 10.36 35.23
CA ILE A 132 -6.11 9.92 34.11
C ILE A 132 -6.05 10.95 32.97
N LYS A 133 -6.11 12.25 33.28
CA LYS A 133 -6.00 13.31 32.27
C LYS A 133 -4.66 13.27 31.53
N GLU A 134 -3.54 13.10 32.24
CA GLU A 134 -2.22 12.98 31.62
C GLU A 134 -2.14 11.76 30.68
N SER A 135 -2.67 10.62 31.14
CA SER A 135 -2.74 9.40 30.34
C SER A 135 -3.60 9.58 29.08
N LEU A 136 -4.71 10.31 29.17
CA LEU A 136 -5.56 10.63 28.02
C LEU A 136 -4.87 11.57 27.02
N LEU A 137 -4.08 12.54 27.49
CA LEU A 137 -3.30 13.39 26.59
C LEU A 137 -2.27 12.56 25.81
N HIS A 138 -1.60 11.62 26.47
CA HIS A 138 -0.70 10.69 25.79
C HIS A 138 -1.44 9.80 24.78
N PHE A 139 -2.59 9.25 25.17
CA PHE A 139 -3.45 8.44 24.29
C PHE A 139 -3.89 9.21 23.04
N LYS A 140 -4.30 10.48 23.20
CA LYS A 140 -4.63 11.37 22.07
C LYS A 140 -3.44 11.60 21.13
N SER A 141 -2.23 11.75 21.67
CA SER A 141 -1.02 11.87 20.85
C SER A 141 -0.82 10.63 19.97
N ILE A 142 -0.99 9.43 20.54
CA ILE A 142 -0.88 8.17 19.80
C ILE A 142 -1.96 8.08 18.70
N ILE A 143 -3.20 8.49 19.00
CA ILE A 143 -4.28 8.55 18.00
C ILE A 143 -3.88 9.46 16.84
N TYR A 144 -3.41 10.68 17.14
CA TYR A 144 -3.01 11.64 16.13
C TYR A 144 -1.88 11.11 15.24
N GLU A 145 -0.84 10.51 15.82
CA GLU A 145 0.24 9.88 15.07
C GLU A 145 -0.27 8.72 14.21
N SER A 146 -1.21 7.91 14.73
CA SER A 146 -1.82 6.81 14.01
C SER A 146 -2.62 7.28 12.79
N VAL A 147 -3.40 8.37 12.93
CA VAL A 147 -4.12 8.99 11.80
C VAL A 147 -3.12 9.45 10.74
N LYS A 148 -2.05 10.15 11.13
CA LYS A 148 -1.04 10.63 10.20
C LYS A 148 -0.35 9.48 9.45
N MET A 149 0.00 8.39 10.14
CA MET A 149 0.56 7.20 9.50
C MET A 149 -0.41 6.56 8.51
N MET A 150 -1.71 6.53 8.85
CA MET A 150 -2.75 6.03 7.94
C MET A 150 -2.94 6.91 6.70
N GLU A 151 -2.87 8.24 6.84
CA GLU A 151 -2.93 9.17 5.70
C GLU A 151 -1.74 8.95 4.76
N THR A 152 -0.53 8.84 5.29
CA THR A 152 0.66 8.50 4.48
C THR A 152 0.49 7.16 3.78
N GLY A 153 0.09 6.11 4.51
CA GLY A 153 -0.14 4.78 3.92
C GLY A 153 -1.22 4.77 2.85
N THR A 154 -2.27 5.59 3.01
CA THR A 154 -3.31 5.77 1.99
C THR A 154 -2.73 6.36 0.71
N ASN A 155 -1.91 7.41 0.83
CA ASN A 155 -1.28 8.04 -0.33
C ASN A 155 -0.32 7.08 -1.05
N GLU A 156 0.48 6.30 -0.30
CA GLU A 156 1.36 5.27 -0.87
C GLU A 156 0.58 4.20 -1.65
N VAL A 157 -0.58 3.78 -1.13
CA VAL A 157 -1.47 2.83 -1.81
C VAL A 157 -2.07 3.43 -3.08
N GLU A 158 -2.44 4.71 -3.07
CA GLU A 158 -2.95 5.41 -4.25
C GLU A 158 -1.87 5.55 -5.35
N GLU A 159 -0.64 5.92 -4.97
CA GLU A 159 0.51 5.94 -5.87
C GLU A 159 0.83 4.55 -6.43
N GLY A 160 0.83 3.51 -5.58
CA GLY A 160 1.00 2.12 -5.99
C GLY A 160 -0.07 1.68 -6.99
N THR A 161 -1.33 2.07 -6.78
CA THR A 161 -2.43 1.82 -7.72
C THR A 161 -2.13 2.44 -9.08
N LYS A 162 -1.70 3.71 -9.11
CA LYS A 162 -1.36 4.41 -10.34
C LYS A 162 -0.18 3.75 -11.07
N PHE A 163 0.84 3.32 -10.33
CA PHE A 163 2.00 2.61 -10.87
C PHE A 163 1.60 1.29 -11.53
N VAL A 164 0.74 0.50 -10.88
CA VAL A 164 0.20 -0.76 -11.45
C VAL A 164 -0.56 -0.50 -12.75
N LEU A 165 -1.43 0.52 -12.78
CA LEU A 165 -2.19 0.88 -13.98
C LEU A 165 -1.27 1.29 -15.15
N ASN A 166 -0.25 2.09 -14.88
CA ASN A 166 0.72 2.51 -15.90
C ASN A 166 1.56 1.33 -16.42
N THR A 167 1.95 0.42 -15.54
CA THR A 167 2.70 -0.79 -15.90
C THR A 167 1.84 -1.70 -16.79
N ARG A 168 0.55 -1.88 -16.46
CA ARG A 168 -0.40 -2.65 -17.26
C ARG A 168 -0.55 -2.10 -18.68
N GLU A 169 -0.65 -0.77 -18.82
CA GLU A 169 -0.71 -0.13 -20.14
C GLU A 169 0.60 -0.32 -20.93
N THR A 170 1.75 -0.21 -20.26
CA THR A 170 3.07 -0.47 -20.87
C THR A 170 3.17 -1.90 -21.39
N PHE A 171 2.72 -2.89 -20.62
CA PHE A 171 2.69 -4.29 -21.05
C PHE A 171 1.77 -4.49 -22.25
N LYS A 172 0.59 -3.87 -22.25
CA LYS A 172 -0.34 -3.94 -23.38
C LYS A 172 0.27 -3.37 -24.67
N GLN A 173 0.97 -2.25 -24.59
CA GLN A 173 1.68 -1.65 -25.73
C GLN A 173 2.85 -2.52 -26.19
N THR A 174 3.56 -3.15 -25.25
CA THR A 174 4.66 -4.06 -25.55
C THR A 174 4.16 -5.31 -26.27
N ILE A 175 3.07 -5.94 -25.79
CA ILE A 175 2.44 -7.09 -26.46
C ILE A 175 2.09 -6.74 -27.91
N LYS A 176 1.44 -5.60 -28.16
CA LYS A 176 1.14 -5.14 -29.52
C LYS A 176 2.38 -4.95 -30.40
N SER A 177 3.47 -4.47 -29.82
CA SER A 177 4.74 -4.30 -30.55
C SER A 177 5.32 -5.66 -30.96
N PHE A 178 5.22 -6.67 -30.09
CA PHE A 178 5.65 -8.02 -30.38
C PHE A 178 4.74 -8.76 -31.36
N GLU A 179 3.43 -8.51 -31.35
CA GLU A 179 2.52 -8.97 -32.40
C GLU A 179 2.97 -8.45 -33.77
N HIS A 180 3.31 -7.17 -33.88
CA HIS A 180 3.83 -6.59 -35.12
C HIS A 180 5.15 -7.22 -35.57
N VAL A 181 6.08 -7.48 -34.64
CA VAL A 181 7.33 -8.20 -34.95
C VAL A 181 7.04 -9.62 -35.44
N SER A 182 6.06 -10.30 -34.85
CA SER A 182 5.66 -11.64 -35.29
C SER A 182 5.14 -11.64 -36.72
N ASP A 183 4.29 -10.66 -37.09
CA ASP A 183 3.79 -10.49 -38.45
C ASP A 183 4.93 -10.25 -39.45
N GLN A 184 5.90 -9.38 -39.10
CA GLN A 184 7.08 -9.11 -39.94
C GLN A 184 7.94 -10.36 -40.14
N ILE A 185 8.08 -11.19 -39.10
CA ILE A 185 8.83 -12.45 -39.20
C ILE A 185 8.12 -13.47 -40.09
N GLN A 186 6.79 -13.53 -40.07
CA GLN A 186 6.04 -14.35 -41.02
C GLN A 186 6.26 -13.88 -42.47
N GLU A 187 6.26 -12.58 -42.72
CA GLU A 187 6.54 -12.02 -44.05
C GLU A 187 7.97 -12.33 -44.50
N ILE A 188 8.97 -12.16 -43.64
CA ILE A 188 10.38 -12.52 -43.92
C ILE A 188 10.51 -14.01 -44.23
N SER A 189 9.80 -14.87 -43.48
CA SER A 189 9.84 -16.31 -43.68
C SER A 189 9.29 -16.69 -45.07
N ALA A 190 8.17 -16.10 -45.48
CA ALA A 190 7.60 -16.28 -46.81
C ALA A 190 8.53 -15.79 -47.94
N ILE A 191 9.18 -14.64 -47.76
CA ILE A 191 10.18 -14.12 -48.72
C ILE A 191 11.39 -15.07 -48.81
N THR A 192 11.85 -15.58 -47.66
CA THR A 192 13.00 -16.48 -47.56
C THR A 192 12.74 -17.81 -48.26
N GLU A 193 11.54 -18.39 -48.09
CA GLU A 193 11.11 -19.58 -48.84
C GLU A 193 11.08 -19.33 -50.35
N GLN A 194 10.55 -18.19 -50.79
CA GLN A 194 10.52 -17.81 -52.20
C GLN A 194 11.93 -17.64 -52.78
N MET A 195 12.84 -17.02 -52.02
CA MET A 195 14.25 -16.87 -52.39
C MET A 195 14.96 -18.23 -52.48
N ALA A 196 14.71 -19.13 -51.54
CA ALA A 196 15.26 -20.49 -51.55
C ALA A 196 14.84 -21.23 -52.83
N ALA A 197 13.55 -21.20 -53.15
CA ALA A 197 13.01 -21.82 -54.37
C ALA A 197 13.59 -21.22 -55.65
N SER A 198 13.77 -19.89 -55.70
CA SER A 198 14.38 -19.20 -56.85
C SER A 198 15.87 -19.52 -57.01
N SER A 199 16.61 -19.59 -55.89
CA SER A 199 18.04 -19.99 -55.87
C SER A 199 18.22 -21.38 -56.46
N GLN A 200 17.44 -22.34 -55.96
CA GLN A 200 17.49 -23.74 -56.39
C GLN A 200 17.13 -23.90 -57.88
N LYS A 201 16.11 -23.18 -58.34
CA LYS A 201 15.71 -23.16 -59.76
C LYS A 201 16.80 -22.57 -60.67
N SER A 202 17.58 -21.63 -60.16
CA SER A 202 18.67 -20.99 -60.90
C SER A 202 19.91 -21.89 -60.94
N MET A 203 20.12 -22.73 -59.93
CA MET A 203 21.19 -23.74 -59.89
C MET A 203 20.94 -24.91 -60.86
N LEU A 204 19.68 -25.22 -61.14
CA LEU A 204 19.25 -26.30 -62.06
C LEU A 204 19.22 -25.91 -63.54
N ARG A 205 19.49 -24.65 -63.87
CA ARG A 205 19.48 -24.09 -65.24
C ARG A 205 20.89 -23.83 -65.74
#